data_AF-A0A377M6L8-F1
#
_entry.id   AF-A0A377M6L8-F1
#
_cell.length_a   1.000
_cell.length_b   1.000
_cell.length_c   1.000
_cell.angle_alpha   90.00
_cell.angle_beta   90.00
_cell.angle_gamma   90.00
#
_symmetry.space_group_name_H-M   'P 1'
#
loop_
_entity.id
_entity.type
_entity.pdbx_description
1 polymer ?
#
loop_
_entity_poly.entity_id
_entity_poly.type
_entity_poly.pdbx_seq_one_letter_code
_entity_poly.pdbx_strand_id
1 'polypeptide(L)'
;MTDKVTANELNVVAGNNYVNAAGQVTGSVTAAGTRNANSIDVAALGGMYANKINLVSTESGVGVRNQGIIAGGINGVNIDANGQLLNNTARIESSGQINIKTNGALSNVTGDITSVGFVE
;
A
#
# COMPACT_ATOMS: atom_id res chain seq x y z
N MET A 1 2.53 23.28 -2.18
CA MET A 1 2.24 22.23 -1.17
C MET A 1 3.12 21.04 -1.49
N THR A 2 3.64 20.34 -0.48
CA THR A 2 4.28 19.03 -0.70
C THR A 2 3.24 17.97 -0.36
N ASP A 3 2.77 17.24 -1.37
CA ASP A 3 1.73 16.21 -1.19
C ASP A 3 2.34 14.93 -0.60
N LYS A 4 2.87 15.00 0.61
CA LYS A 4 3.50 13.85 1.27
C LYS A 4 2.90 13.55 2.63
N VAL A 5 2.75 12.27 2.92
CA VAL A 5 2.44 11.76 4.26
C VAL A 5 3.74 11.25 4.85
N THR A 6 4.11 11.77 6.02
CA THR A 6 5.32 11.35 6.75
C THR A 6 4.96 10.87 8.15
N ALA A 7 5.46 9.71 8.56
CA ALA A 7 5.23 9.17 9.90
C ALA A 7 6.43 8.32 10.36
N ASN A 8 6.47 7.93 11.64
CA ASN A 8 7.36 6.84 12.06
C ASN A 8 6.79 5.48 11.62
N GLU A 9 5.50 5.28 11.83
CA GLU A 9 4.77 4.11 11.32
C GLU A 9 3.50 4.60 10.63
N LEU A 10 3.25 4.11 9.42
CA LEU A 10 2.07 4.41 8.64
C LEU A 10 1.29 3.11 8.38
N ASN A 11 0.09 3.04 8.95
CA ASN A 11 -0.84 1.92 8.79
C ASN A 11 -2.07 2.39 8.04
N VAL A 12 -2.24 1.95 6.79
CA VAL A 12 -3.39 2.28 5.95
C VAL A 12 -4.21 1.02 5.74
N VAL A 13 -5.45 1.03 6.21
CA VAL A 13 -6.42 -0.04 6.00
C VAL A 13 -7.57 0.53 5.20
N ALA A 14 -7.86 -0.09 4.06
CA ALA A 14 -8.91 0.36 3.17
C ALA A 14 -9.89 -0.78 2.87
N GLY A 15 -11.17 -0.39 2.77
CA GLY A 15 -12.32 -1.27 2.59
C GLY A 15 -13.24 -1.36 3.81
N ASN A 16 -14.30 -2.16 3.72
CA ASN A 16 -15.27 -2.38 4.81
C ASN A 16 -14.72 -3.30 5.93
N ASN A 17 -14.06 -2.68 6.91
CA ASN A 17 -13.36 -3.38 7.98
C ASN A 17 -13.82 -2.94 9.38
N TYR A 18 -13.76 -3.86 10.33
CA TYR A 18 -13.57 -3.51 11.74
C TYR A 18 -12.06 -3.39 12.00
N VAL A 19 -11.64 -2.25 12.54
CA VAL A 19 -10.24 -1.96 12.83
C VAL A 19 -10.12 -1.58 14.31
N ASN A 20 -9.21 -2.21 15.03
CA ASN A 20 -8.95 -1.89 16.43
C ASN A 20 -8.04 -0.66 16.59
N ALA A 21 -7.85 -0.20 17.82
CA ALA A 21 -6.98 0.96 18.10
C ALA A 21 -5.50 0.75 17.74
N ALA A 22 -5.07 -0.50 17.57
CA ALA A 22 -3.73 -0.84 17.10
C ALA A 22 -3.61 -0.84 15.56
N GLY A 23 -4.68 -0.53 14.83
CA GLY A 23 -4.71 -0.49 13.36
C GLY A 23 -4.84 -1.88 12.71
N GLN A 24 -5.22 -2.91 13.46
CA GLN A 24 -5.37 -4.27 12.94
C GLN A 24 -6.80 -4.51 12.48
N VAL A 25 -6.96 -5.19 11.34
CA VAL A 25 -8.27 -5.69 10.87
C VAL A 25 -8.73 -6.81 11.79
N THR A 26 -9.86 -6.63 12.47
CA THR A 26 -10.45 -7.61 13.39
C THR A 26 -11.70 -8.28 12.83
N GLY A 27 -12.13 -7.87 11.64
CA GLY A 27 -13.28 -8.43 10.94
C GLY A 27 -13.62 -7.61 9.71
N SER A 28 -14.54 -8.12 8.90
CA SER A 28 -15.07 -7.43 7.72
C SER A 28 -16.57 -7.21 7.83
N VAL A 29 -17.05 -6.20 7.10
CA VAL A 29 -18.48 -5.90 6.96
C VAL A 29 -18.86 -6.08 5.50
N THR A 30 -20.04 -6.66 5.24
CA THR A 30 -20.55 -6.75 3.87
C THR A 30 -20.79 -5.34 3.32
N ALA A 31 -20.07 -4.95 2.28
CA ALA A 31 -20.29 -3.65 1.65
C ALA A 31 -21.64 -3.59 0.90
N ALA A 32 -22.19 -2.39 0.80
CA ALA A 32 -23.32 -2.07 -0.05
C ALA A 32 -22.89 -1.01 -1.09
N GLY A 33 -23.31 -1.15 -2.36
CA GLY A 33 -23.09 -0.16 -3.42
C GLY A 33 -21.92 -0.45 -4.38
N THR A 34 -21.63 0.52 -5.26
CA THR A 34 -20.58 0.46 -6.30
C THR A 34 -19.20 0.72 -5.70
N ARG A 35 -18.19 -0.04 -6.15
CA ARG A 35 -16.82 0.04 -5.64
C ARG A 35 -15.84 0.64 -6.64
N ASN A 36 -14.88 1.41 -6.14
CA ASN A 36 -13.69 1.77 -6.91
C ASN A 36 -12.74 0.56 -7.02
N ALA A 37 -12.06 0.43 -8.15
CA ALA A 37 -11.10 -0.65 -8.37
C ALA A 37 -9.81 -0.50 -7.54
N ASN A 38 -9.53 0.69 -6.99
CA ASN A 38 -8.37 0.98 -6.16
C ASN A 38 -8.82 1.61 -4.84
N SER A 39 -8.34 1.09 -3.72
CA SER A 39 -8.68 1.55 -2.37
C SER A 39 -7.62 2.48 -1.78
N ILE A 40 -6.39 2.39 -2.28
CA ILE A 40 -5.26 3.24 -1.91
C ILE A 40 -4.67 3.79 -3.21
N ASP A 41 -4.66 5.12 -3.36
CA ASP A 41 -4.09 5.82 -4.52
C ASP A 41 -3.04 6.83 -4.06
N VAL A 42 -1.79 6.65 -4.51
CA VAL A 42 -0.69 7.57 -4.22
C VAL A 42 -0.46 8.45 -5.44
N ALA A 43 -0.66 9.75 -5.27
CA ALA A 43 -0.53 10.74 -6.34
C ALA A 43 0.90 10.88 -6.86
N ALA A 44 1.05 11.21 -8.15
CA ALA A 44 2.34 11.27 -8.83
C ALA A 44 3.32 12.32 -8.32
N LEU A 45 2.81 13.43 -7.78
CA LEU A 45 3.62 14.50 -7.17
C LEU A 45 3.82 14.30 -5.66
N GLY A 46 3.33 13.17 -5.14
CA GLY A 46 3.27 12.90 -3.72
C GLY A 46 3.93 11.59 -3.30
N GLY A 47 3.85 11.31 -2.00
CA GLY A 47 4.34 10.03 -1.50
C GLY A 47 4.08 9.76 -0.02
N MET A 48 4.26 8.50 0.34
CA MET A 48 4.18 8.01 1.71
C MET A 48 5.58 7.65 2.17
N TYR A 49 6.01 8.23 3.30
CA TYR A 49 7.34 8.05 3.83
C TYR A 49 7.24 7.69 5.31
N ALA A 50 7.66 6.50 5.69
CA ALA A 50 7.70 6.12 7.10
C ALA A 50 8.78 5.08 7.39
N ASN A 51 9.18 4.97 8.67
CA ASN A 51 10.12 3.92 9.06
C ASN A 51 9.51 2.52 8.84
N LYS A 52 8.18 2.39 9.03
CA LYS A 52 7.38 1.21 8.71
C LYS A 52 6.12 1.63 7.95
N ILE A 53 5.81 0.94 6.85
CA ILE A 53 4.56 1.15 6.10
C ILE A 53 3.80 -0.17 6.01
N ASN A 54 2.51 -0.18 6.39
CA ASN A 54 1.59 -1.29 6.13
C ASN A 54 0.39 -0.78 5.34
N LEU A 55 0.16 -1.34 4.15
CA LEU A 55 -0.98 -1.04 3.29
C LEU A 55 -1.84 -2.30 3.18
N VAL A 56 -3.10 -2.21 3.60
CA VAL A 56 -4.04 -3.34 3.58
C VAL A 56 -5.30 -2.94 2.83
N SER A 57 -5.60 -3.64 1.73
CA SER A 57 -6.86 -3.55 1.01
C SER A 57 -7.61 -4.87 1.14
N THR A 58 -8.75 -4.87 1.82
CA THR A 58 -9.46 -6.12 2.14
C THR A 58 -10.59 -6.46 1.16
N GLU A 59 -11.04 -5.48 0.38
CA GLU A 59 -12.14 -5.69 -0.57
C GLU A 59 -11.68 -6.46 -1.82
N SER A 60 -12.44 -7.50 -2.17
CA SER A 60 -12.16 -8.35 -3.34
C SER A 60 -12.16 -7.53 -4.62
N GLY A 61 -11.08 -7.64 -5.38
CA GLY A 61 -10.87 -6.91 -6.64
C GLY A 61 -10.41 -5.47 -6.44
N VAL A 62 -10.24 -5.00 -5.19
CA VAL A 62 -9.83 -3.63 -4.90
C VAL A 62 -8.36 -3.59 -4.50
N GLY A 63 -7.58 -2.86 -5.32
CA GLY A 63 -6.13 -2.87 -5.28
C GLY A 63 -5.46 -1.64 -4.67
N VAL A 64 -4.14 -1.62 -4.77
CA VAL A 64 -3.29 -0.47 -4.46
C VAL A 64 -2.76 0.10 -5.77
N ARG A 65 -2.88 1.41 -5.94
CA ARG A 65 -2.30 2.15 -7.07
C ARG A 65 -1.27 3.14 -6.55
N ASN A 66 -0.01 2.93 -6.93
CA ASN A 66 1.06 3.88 -6.71
C ASN A 66 1.38 4.58 -8.03
N GLN A 67 1.29 5.92 -8.03
CA GLN A 67 1.77 6.77 -9.12
C GLN A 67 2.94 7.66 -8.68
N GLY A 68 3.27 7.66 -7.38
CA GLY A 68 4.32 8.48 -6.77
C GLY A 68 5.38 7.64 -6.07
N ILE A 69 5.61 7.90 -4.78
CA ILE A 69 6.64 7.23 -3.98
C ILE A 69 6.05 6.59 -2.72
N ILE A 70 6.37 5.33 -2.48
CA ILE A 70 6.19 4.64 -1.20
C ILE A 70 7.59 4.31 -0.68
N ALA A 71 8.01 4.93 0.42
CA ALA A 71 9.37 4.81 0.94
C ALA A 71 9.37 4.34 2.41
N GLY A 72 9.83 3.11 2.62
CA GLY A 72 10.01 2.47 3.92
C GLY A 72 11.42 2.68 4.50
N GLY A 73 11.49 2.79 5.83
CA GLY A 73 12.74 2.77 6.57
C GLY A 73 13.21 1.35 6.87
N ILE A 74 13.89 1.15 8.01
CA ILE A 74 14.52 -0.14 8.35
C ILE A 74 13.48 -1.21 8.68
N ASN A 75 12.27 -0.79 9.08
CA ASN A 75 11.17 -1.68 9.42
C ASN A 75 10.30 -2.07 8.21
N GLY A 76 10.67 -1.60 7.01
CA GLY A 76 10.15 -2.14 5.76
C GLY A 76 8.82 -1.59 5.28
N VAL A 77 8.34 -2.20 4.19
CA VAL A 77 7.04 -1.94 3.56
C VAL A 77 6.30 -3.27 3.41
N ASN A 78 5.07 -3.32 3.90
CA ASN A 78 4.17 -4.45 3.70
C ASN A 78 2.94 -4.00 2.92
N ILE A 79 2.62 -4.69 1.84
CA ILE A 79 1.42 -4.45 1.03
C ILE A 79 0.64 -5.75 0.96
N ASP A 80 -0.58 -5.78 1.52
CA ASP A 80 -1.55 -6.87 1.37
C ASP A 80 -2.79 -6.34 0.65
N ALA A 81 -2.89 -6.62 -0.65
CA ALA A 81 -3.97 -6.16 -1.50
C ALA A 81 -4.86 -7.32 -1.95
N ASN A 82 -6.14 -7.29 -1.62
CA ASN A 82 -7.13 -8.23 -2.16
C ASN A 82 -7.60 -7.85 -3.58
N GLY A 83 -6.73 -7.24 -4.38
CA GLY A 83 -6.95 -6.75 -5.74
C GLY A 83 -5.60 -6.61 -6.44
N GLN A 84 -5.48 -5.71 -7.42
CA GLN A 84 -4.20 -5.52 -8.13
C GLN A 84 -3.23 -4.63 -7.33
N LEU A 85 -1.92 -4.76 -7.58
CA LEU A 85 -0.94 -3.73 -7.22
C LEU A 85 -0.41 -3.10 -8.50
N LEU A 86 -0.67 -1.80 -8.69
CA LEU A 86 -0.24 -1.03 -9.85
C LEU A 86 0.85 -0.04 -9.42
N ASN A 87 2.09 -0.25 -9.86
CA ASN A 87 3.25 0.61 -9.60
C ASN A 87 3.84 1.11 -10.93
N ASN A 88 3.05 1.87 -11.70
CA ASN A 88 3.48 2.29 -13.04
C ASN A 88 4.13 3.67 -13.01
N THR A 89 5.35 3.79 -13.51
CA THR A 89 6.15 5.05 -13.45
C THR A 89 6.26 5.59 -12.01
N ALA A 90 6.35 4.68 -11.04
CA ALA A 90 6.29 4.97 -9.61
C ALA A 90 7.36 4.17 -8.86
N ARG A 91 7.64 4.53 -7.61
CA ARG A 91 8.70 3.90 -6.80
C ARG A 91 8.14 3.32 -5.51
N ILE A 92 8.49 2.08 -5.23
CA ILE A 92 8.37 1.45 -3.90
C ILE A 92 9.79 1.13 -3.45
N GLU A 93 10.29 1.87 -2.47
CA GLU A 93 11.66 1.76 -1.99
C GLU A 93 11.70 1.50 -0.49
N SER A 94 12.70 0.76 -0.02
CA SER A 94 12.85 0.48 1.40
C SER A 94 14.30 0.25 1.80
N SER A 95 14.71 0.78 2.96
CA SER A 95 15.98 0.37 3.59
C SER A 95 15.88 -0.97 4.34
N GLY A 96 14.67 -1.49 4.54
CA GLY A 96 14.39 -2.83 5.07
C GLY A 96 13.62 -3.70 4.07
N GLN A 97 13.07 -4.82 4.51
CA GLN A 97 12.32 -5.75 3.65
C GLN A 97 11.09 -5.09 2.99
N ILE A 98 10.75 -5.53 1.79
CA ILE A 98 9.47 -5.26 1.14
C ILE A 98 8.73 -6.58 1.00
N ASN A 99 7.50 -6.66 1.52
CA ASN A 99 6.61 -7.80 1.36
C ASN A 99 5.39 -7.37 0.55
N ILE A 100 5.13 -8.06 -0.56
CA ILE A 100 4.00 -7.79 -1.45
C ILE A 100 3.15 -9.04 -1.57
N LYS A 101 1.93 -8.95 -1.07
CA LYS A 101 0.88 -9.94 -1.29
C LYS A 101 -0.26 -9.30 -2.05
N THR A 102 -0.64 -9.93 -3.15
CA THR A 102 -1.71 -9.45 -4.02
C THR A 102 -2.58 -10.62 -4.46
N ASN A 103 -3.91 -10.46 -4.40
CA ASN A 103 -4.87 -11.42 -4.95
C ASN A 103 -5.26 -11.07 -6.40
N GLY A 104 -4.49 -10.19 -7.03
CA GLY A 104 -4.59 -9.82 -8.44
C GLY A 104 -3.21 -9.73 -9.08
N ALA A 105 -3.12 -9.06 -10.23
CA ALA A 105 -1.84 -8.83 -10.89
C ALA A 105 -0.98 -7.81 -10.11
N LEU A 106 0.32 -8.06 -10.04
CA LEU A 106 1.33 -7.03 -9.79
C LEU A 106 1.79 -6.46 -11.14
N SER A 107 1.50 -5.19 -11.39
CA SER A 107 1.95 -4.46 -12.58
C SER A 107 2.96 -3.40 -12.17
N ASN A 108 4.21 -3.56 -12.60
CA ASN A 108 5.31 -2.64 -12.32
C ASN A 108 5.91 -2.14 -13.64
N VAL A 109 5.10 -1.49 -14.48
CA VAL A 109 5.55 -1.01 -15.79
C VAL A 109 6.30 0.30 -15.62
N THR A 110 7.58 0.32 -16.02
CA THR A 110 8.48 1.48 -15.89
C THR A 110 8.59 2.06 -14.48
N GLY A 111 8.14 1.31 -13.48
CA GLY A 111 8.30 1.61 -12.07
C GLY A 111 9.41 0.79 -11.44
N ASP A 112 9.83 1.19 -10.25
CA ASP A 112 10.90 0.55 -9.50
C ASP A 112 10.36 0.01 -8.18
N ILE A 113 10.75 -1.23 -7.86
CA ILE A 113 10.55 -1.84 -6.53
C ILE A 113 11.93 -2.27 -6.04
N THR A 114 12.47 -1.56 -5.05
CA THR A 114 13.85 -1.74 -4.60
C THR A 114 13.95 -1.80 -3.09
N SER A 115 14.77 -2.71 -2.59
CA SER A 115 15.05 -2.86 -1.17
C SER A 115 16.55 -2.98 -0.95
N VAL A 116 17.05 -2.41 0.15
CA VAL A 116 18.39 -2.73 0.67
C VAL A 116 18.39 -4.12 1.34
N GLY A 117 17.24 -4.61 1.80
CA GLY A 117 17.02 -5.98 2.25
C GLY A 117 16.55 -6.88 1.09
N PHE A 118 15.45 -7.62 1.31
CA PHE A 118 14.84 -8.49 0.30
C PHE A 118 13.47 -7.95 -0.14
N VAL A 119 13.06 -8.32 -1.35
CA VAL A 119 11.69 -8.13 -1.85
C VAL A 119 11.07 -9.51 -2.03
N GLU A 120 9.93 -9.75 -1.39
CA GLU A 120 9.16 -11.01 -1.45
C GLU A 120 7.74 -10.77 -1.95
#